data_AF-A0A520D2L6-F1
#
_entry.id   AF-A0A520D2L6-F1
#
_cell.length_a   1.000
_cell.length_b   1.000
_cell.length_c   1.000
_cell.angle_alpha   90.00
_cell.angle_beta   90.00
_cell.angle_gamma   90.00
#
_symmetry.space_group_name_H-M   'P 1'
#
loop_
_entity.id
_entity.type
_entity.pdbx_description
1 polymer ?
#
loop_
_entity_poly.entity_id
_entity_poly.type
_entity_poly.pdbx_seq_one_letter_code
_entity_poly.pdbx_strand_id
1 'polypeptide(L)'
;RDTARYLIGLLVFLGLLGTFWGLLGTIGSIGNTIQTLDPSGGDTASVLDALKAGLAAPLQGMGTAFSSSLFGLSGSLVLGFLDLQIGRAQNRFYTEFENWLSSITDVGSDILIPPPGPLAIPAAGSDELRVLSDKLSRLVQDQSASPRTSAAMASLAESIQGLVQHMRSEQQMLRDFVETQAGEQRELRGVLDRLSKSIGTGRDGR
;
A
#
# COMPACT_ATOMS: atom_id res chain seq x y z
N ARG A 1 -1.24 -6.14 -18.55
CA ARG A 1 -2.70 -5.91 -18.62
C ARG A 1 -3.30 -6.48 -19.91
N ASP A 2 -2.74 -6.19 -21.08
CA ASP A 2 -3.32 -6.66 -22.36
C ASP A 2 -3.27 -8.18 -22.53
N THR A 3 -2.18 -8.82 -22.10
CA THR A 3 -2.03 -10.28 -22.12
C THR A 3 -3.08 -10.99 -21.26
N ALA A 4 -3.36 -10.47 -20.06
CA ALA A 4 -4.37 -11.04 -19.17
C ALA A 4 -5.77 -10.93 -19.79
N ARG A 5 -6.09 -9.76 -20.36
CA ARG A 5 -7.37 -9.51 -21.04
C ARG A 5 -7.55 -10.40 -22.27
N TYR A 6 -6.48 -10.61 -23.05
CA TYR A 6 -6.46 -11.55 -24.16
C TYR A 6 -6.68 -12.99 -23.69
N LEU A 7 -6.00 -13.43 -22.63
CA LEU A 7 -6.09 -14.79 -22.10
C LEU A 7 -7.49 -15.10 -21.55
N ILE A 8 -8.12 -14.12 -20.89
CA ILE A 8 -9.53 -14.18 -20.46
C ILE A 8 -10.45 -14.37 -21.68
N GLY A 9 -10.30 -13.52 -22.71
CA GLY A 9 -11.08 -13.63 -23.95
C GLY A 9 -10.87 -14.96 -24.68
N LEU A 10 -9.64 -15.47 -24.70
CA LEU A 10 -9.29 -16.75 -25.29
C LEU A 10 -9.95 -17.91 -24.53
N LEU A 11 -9.99 -17.88 -23.20
CA LEU A 11 -10.66 -18.91 -22.40
C LEU A 11 -12.18 -18.96 -22.66
N VAL A 12 -12.81 -17.79 -22.79
CA VAL A 12 -14.23 -17.70 -23.15
C VAL A 12 -14.44 -18.29 -24.54
N PHE A 13 -13.63 -17.88 -25.51
CA PHE A 13 -13.69 -18.39 -26.88
C PHE A 13 -13.49 -19.92 -26.93
N LEU A 14 -12.53 -20.44 -26.16
CA LEU A 14 -12.26 -21.88 -26.09
C LEU A 14 -13.42 -22.65 -25.44
N GLY A 15 -14.07 -22.08 -24.43
CA GLY A 15 -15.30 -22.65 -23.85
C GLY A 15 -16.45 -22.72 -24.85
N LEU A 16 -16.65 -21.67 -25.65
CA LEU A 16 -17.63 -21.66 -26.75
C LEU A 16 -17.27 -22.70 -27.83
N LEU A 17 -15.98 -22.81 -28.19
CA LEU A 17 -15.52 -23.81 -29.15
C LEU A 17 -15.80 -25.24 -28.66
N GLY A 18 -15.66 -25.50 -27.37
CA GLY A 18 -16.05 -26.78 -26.75
C GLY A 18 -17.55 -27.09 -26.90
N THR A 19 -18.42 -26.09 -26.73
CA THR A 19 -19.86 -26.29 -26.99
C THR A 19 -20.16 -26.58 -28.45
N PHE A 20 -19.45 -25.90 -29.36
CA PHE A 20 -19.60 -26.14 -30.80
C PHE A 20 -19.19 -27.57 -31.18
N TRP A 21 -18.08 -28.07 -30.64
CA TRP A 21 -17.64 -29.45 -30.84
C TRP A 21 -18.63 -30.49 -30.31
N GLY A 22 -19.18 -30.28 -29.11
CA GLY A 22 -20.21 -31.18 -28.59
C GLY A 22 -21.48 -31.18 -29.43
N LEU A 23 -21.88 -30.01 -29.95
CA LEU A 23 -23.02 -29.90 -30.88
C LEU A 23 -22.77 -30.64 -32.20
N LEU A 24 -21.57 -30.56 -32.76
CA LEU A 24 -21.20 -31.35 -33.95
C LEU A 24 -21.32 -32.86 -33.69
N GLY A 25 -20.89 -33.31 -32.50
CA GLY A 25 -21.05 -34.70 -32.07
C GLY A 25 -22.53 -35.12 -32.00
N THR A 26 -23.39 -34.28 -31.42
CA THR A 26 -24.84 -34.56 -31.39
C THR A 26 -25.43 -34.67 -32.79
N ILE A 27 -25.10 -33.76 -33.71
CA ILE A 27 -25.62 -33.81 -35.09
C ILE A 27 -25.17 -35.09 -35.82
N GLY A 28 -23.91 -35.50 -35.63
CA GLY A 28 -23.40 -36.75 -36.21
C GLY A 28 -24.13 -37.99 -35.69
N SER A 29 -24.38 -38.06 -34.37
CA SER A 29 -25.12 -39.18 -33.77
C SER A 29 -26.57 -39.27 -34.24
N ILE A 30 -27.24 -38.12 -34.43
CA ILE A 30 -28.59 -38.05 -34.97
C ILE A 30 -28.59 -38.49 -36.44
N GLY A 31 -27.61 -38.07 -37.24
CA GLY A 31 -27.45 -38.48 -38.63
C GLY A 31 -27.30 -39.99 -38.79
N ASN A 32 -26.44 -40.62 -37.98
CA ASN A 32 -26.29 -42.07 -37.95
C ASN A 32 -27.59 -42.78 -37.57
N THR A 33 -28.28 -42.29 -36.53
CA THR A 33 -29.56 -42.85 -36.09
C THR A 33 -30.57 -42.85 -37.22
N ILE A 34 -30.75 -41.72 -37.90
CA ILE A 34 -31.68 -41.57 -39.03
C ILE A 34 -31.30 -42.53 -40.17
N GLN A 35 -30.02 -42.70 -40.46
CA GLN A 35 -29.55 -43.58 -41.53
C GLN A 35 -29.74 -45.08 -41.21
N THR A 36 -29.72 -45.46 -39.93
CA THR A 36 -29.96 -46.83 -39.47
C THR A 36 -31.43 -47.21 -39.36
N LEU A 37 -32.36 -46.25 -39.40
CA LEU A 37 -33.79 -46.54 -39.42
C LEU A 37 -34.23 -46.96 -40.83
N ASP A 38 -34.49 -48.25 -41.03
CA ASP A 38 -35.18 -48.78 -42.22
C ASP A 38 -36.69 -48.88 -41.96
N PRO A 39 -37.51 -47.97 -42.53
CA PRO A 39 -38.96 -47.98 -42.32
C PRO A 39 -39.69 -49.09 -43.09
N SER A 40 -38.99 -49.88 -43.91
CA SER A 40 -39.58 -50.85 -44.85
C SER A 40 -39.67 -52.29 -44.34
N GLY A 41 -38.92 -52.66 -43.29
CA GLY A 41 -38.66 -54.07 -42.96
C GLY A 41 -38.77 -54.50 -41.49
N GLY A 42 -39.00 -53.59 -40.54
CA GLY A 42 -38.93 -53.90 -39.09
C GLY A 42 -40.24 -53.73 -38.31
N ASP A 43 -40.39 -54.51 -37.25
CA ASP A 43 -41.47 -54.39 -36.25
C ASP A 43 -41.43 -53.00 -35.58
N THR A 44 -42.58 -52.36 -35.36
CA THR A 44 -42.68 -50.97 -34.85
C THR A 44 -41.98 -50.77 -33.51
N ALA A 45 -41.92 -51.82 -32.68
CA ALA A 45 -41.18 -51.83 -31.41
C ALA A 45 -39.66 -51.68 -31.61
N SER A 46 -39.11 -52.29 -32.66
CA SER A 46 -37.66 -52.23 -32.98
C SER A 46 -37.23 -50.84 -33.46
N VAL A 47 -38.10 -50.14 -34.20
CA VAL A 47 -37.87 -48.77 -34.67
C VAL A 47 -37.87 -47.78 -33.49
N LEU A 48 -38.77 -47.99 -32.53
CA LEU A 48 -38.83 -47.16 -31.32
C LEU A 48 -37.59 -47.35 -30.43
N ASP A 49 -37.10 -48.59 -30.26
CA ASP A 49 -35.88 -48.87 -29.51
C ASP A 49 -34.64 -48.29 -30.20
N ALA A 50 -34.57 -48.33 -31.54
CA ALA A 50 -33.50 -47.68 -32.32
C ALA A 50 -33.49 -46.16 -32.14
N LEU A 51 -34.66 -45.51 -32.16
CA LEU A 51 -34.79 -44.08 -31.87
C LEU A 51 -34.36 -43.74 -30.44
N LYS A 52 -34.76 -44.56 -29.46
CA LYS A 52 -34.41 -44.36 -28.05
C LYS A 52 -32.89 -44.50 -27.83
N ALA A 53 -32.26 -45.50 -28.43
CA ALA A 53 -30.81 -45.68 -28.39
C ALA A 53 -30.07 -44.53 -29.11
N GLY A 54 -30.59 -44.12 -30.26
CA GLY A 54 -30.00 -43.04 -31.06
C GLY A 54 -30.14 -41.64 -30.48
N LEU A 55 -31.15 -41.40 -29.64
CA LEU A 55 -31.33 -40.15 -28.88
C LEU A 55 -30.54 -40.11 -27.57
N ALA A 56 -30.15 -41.27 -27.02
CA ALA A 56 -29.35 -41.33 -25.79
C ALA A 56 -27.91 -40.84 -26.00
N ALA A 57 -27.30 -41.17 -27.14
CA ALA A 57 -25.94 -40.73 -27.50
C ALA A 57 -25.77 -39.20 -27.56
N PRO A 58 -26.64 -38.42 -28.24
CA PRO A 58 -26.56 -36.97 -28.26
C PRO A 58 -26.81 -36.35 -26.87
N LEU A 59 -27.69 -36.94 -26.06
CA LEU A 59 -27.94 -36.46 -24.69
C LEU A 59 -26.67 -36.56 -23.82
N GLN A 60 -25.88 -37.62 -24.00
CA GLN A 60 -24.61 -37.80 -23.31
C GLN A 60 -23.51 -36.86 -23.83
N GLY A 61 -23.48 -36.61 -25.15
CA GLY A 61 -22.56 -35.65 -25.78
C GLY A 61 -22.81 -34.19 -25.40
N MET A 62 -24.02 -33.86 -24.97
CA MET A 62 -24.35 -32.51 -24.49
C MET A 62 -23.64 -32.16 -23.18
N GLY A 63 -23.44 -33.14 -22.29
CA GLY A 63 -22.78 -32.95 -21.00
C GLY A 63 -21.31 -32.54 -21.14
N THR A 64 -20.57 -33.15 -22.06
CA THR A 64 -19.16 -32.81 -22.31
C THR A 64 -19.02 -31.41 -22.91
N ALA A 65 -19.93 -31.03 -23.82
CA ALA A 65 -20.02 -29.69 -24.39
C ALA A 65 -20.24 -28.62 -23.29
N PHE A 66 -21.17 -28.89 -22.38
CA PHE A 66 -21.52 -27.99 -21.28
C PHE A 66 -20.39 -27.86 -20.26
N SER A 67 -19.73 -28.96 -19.88
CA SER A 67 -18.58 -28.94 -18.97
C SER A 67 -17.40 -28.15 -19.55
N SER A 68 -17.14 -28.24 -20.87
CA SER A 68 -16.12 -27.43 -21.54
C SER A 68 -16.43 -25.93 -21.49
N SER A 69 -17.71 -25.55 -21.63
CA SER A 69 -18.14 -24.15 -21.49
C SER A 69 -17.94 -23.63 -20.07
N LEU A 70 -18.39 -24.41 -19.09
CA LEU A 70 -18.23 -24.08 -17.67
C LEU A 70 -16.76 -23.93 -17.29
N PHE A 71 -15.88 -24.79 -17.82
CA PHE A 71 -14.44 -24.68 -17.60
C PHE A 71 -13.86 -23.38 -18.18
N GLY A 72 -14.18 -23.05 -19.43
CA GLY A 72 -13.71 -21.82 -20.08
C GLY A 72 -14.21 -20.55 -19.36
N LEU A 73 -15.49 -20.51 -19.01
CA LEU A 73 -16.07 -19.37 -18.29
C LEU A 73 -15.54 -19.25 -16.86
N SER A 74 -15.47 -20.35 -16.11
CA SER A 74 -14.96 -20.34 -14.73
C SER A 74 -13.49 -19.93 -14.69
N GLY A 75 -12.68 -20.45 -15.61
CA GLY A 75 -11.28 -20.04 -15.72
C GLY A 75 -11.13 -18.57 -16.12
N SER A 76 -12.01 -18.05 -16.99
CA SER A 76 -12.02 -16.63 -17.35
C SER A 76 -12.36 -15.73 -16.14
N LEU A 77 -13.23 -16.20 -15.26
CA LEU A 77 -13.63 -15.51 -14.03
C LEU A 77 -12.47 -15.46 -13.03
N VAL A 78 -11.78 -16.60 -12.82
CA VAL A 78 -10.60 -16.69 -11.94
C VAL A 78 -9.47 -15.80 -12.44
N LEU A 79 -9.18 -15.81 -13.75
CA LEU A 79 -8.17 -14.93 -14.33
C LEU A 79 -8.57 -13.46 -14.27
N GLY A 80 -9.85 -13.13 -14.48
CA GLY A 80 -10.36 -11.78 -14.30
C GLY A 80 -10.17 -11.28 -12.86
N PHE A 81 -10.41 -12.14 -11.87
CA PHE A 81 -10.13 -11.82 -10.48
C PHE A 81 -8.63 -11.60 -10.21
N LEU A 82 -7.75 -12.45 -10.76
CA LEU A 82 -6.30 -12.26 -10.63
C LEU A 82 -5.83 -10.95 -11.27
N ASP A 83 -6.35 -10.56 -12.45
CA ASP A 83 -5.96 -9.30 -13.13
C ASP A 83 -6.31 -8.08 -12.26
N LEU A 84 -7.45 -8.10 -11.56
CA LEU A 84 -7.81 -7.04 -10.61
C LEU A 84 -6.85 -6.98 -9.41
N GLN A 85 -6.48 -8.13 -8.85
CA GLN A 85 -5.55 -8.20 -7.72
C GLN A 85 -4.15 -7.71 -8.11
N ILE A 86 -3.66 -8.12 -9.28
CA ILE A 86 -2.39 -7.66 -9.84
C ILE A 86 -2.43 -6.16 -10.09
N GLY A 87 -3.51 -5.62 -10.67
CA GLY A 87 -3.66 -4.19 -10.91
C GLY A 87 -3.58 -3.35 -9.63
N ARG A 88 -4.19 -3.82 -8.53
CA ARG A 88 -4.08 -3.17 -7.22
C ARG A 88 -2.66 -3.23 -6.65
N ALA A 89 -2.04 -4.42 -6.70
CA ALA A 89 -0.68 -4.61 -6.21
C ALA A 89 0.34 -3.76 -6.99
N GLN A 90 0.18 -3.67 -8.30
CA GLN A 90 1.03 -2.87 -9.18
C GLN A 90 0.92 -1.37 -8.87
N ASN A 91 -0.30 -0.84 -8.71
CA ASN A 91 -0.49 0.56 -8.32
C ASN A 91 0.17 0.87 -6.98
N ARG A 92 -0.02 -0.01 -5.98
CA ARG A 92 0.64 0.14 -4.67
C ARG A 92 2.16 0.14 -4.80
N PHE A 93 2.71 -0.78 -5.60
CA PHE A 93 4.16 -0.85 -5.84
C PHE A 93 4.70 0.41 -6.51
N TYR A 94 4.00 0.98 -7.49
CA TYR A 94 4.42 2.23 -8.12
C TYR A 94 4.45 3.40 -7.13
N THR A 95 3.41 3.55 -6.30
CA THR A 95 3.38 4.58 -5.26
C THR A 95 4.51 4.38 -4.25
N GLU A 96 4.77 3.15 -3.84
CA GLU A 96 5.88 2.85 -2.92
C GLU A 96 7.24 3.15 -3.55
N PHE A 97 7.43 2.80 -4.82
CA PHE A 97 8.66 3.07 -5.56
C PHE A 97 8.89 4.57 -5.76
N GLU A 98 7.83 5.33 -6.04
CA GLU A 98 7.89 6.79 -6.13
C GLU A 98 8.27 7.43 -4.79
N ASN A 99 7.65 6.98 -3.69
CA ASN A 99 7.98 7.46 -2.35
C ASN A 99 9.44 7.12 -1.98
N TRP A 100 9.92 5.93 -2.35
CA TRP A 100 11.31 5.55 -2.13
C TRP A 100 12.28 6.43 -2.93
N LEU A 101 11.97 6.72 -4.19
CA LEU A 101 12.78 7.63 -5.02
C LEU A 101 12.76 9.07 -4.49
N SER A 102 11.62 9.55 -4.00
CA SER A 102 11.53 10.89 -3.42
C SER A 102 12.35 10.97 -2.13
N SER A 103 12.30 9.93 -1.29
CA SER A 103 13.12 9.85 -0.07
C SER A 103 14.61 9.92 -0.34
N ILE A 104 15.13 9.35 -1.44
CA ILE A 104 16.56 9.43 -1.79
C ILE A 104 16.90 10.82 -2.33
N THR A 105 15.98 11.43 -3.08
CA THR A 105 16.21 12.73 -3.72
C THR A 105 16.11 13.90 -2.71
N ASP A 106 15.16 13.84 -1.79
CA ASP A 106 14.92 14.87 -0.77
C ASP A 106 16.09 15.01 0.21
N VAL A 107 16.74 13.89 0.55
CA VAL A 107 17.97 13.85 1.36
C VAL A 107 19.14 14.57 0.65
N GLY A 108 19.13 14.66 -0.68
CA GLY A 108 20.14 15.39 -1.45
C GLY A 108 19.89 16.90 -1.55
N SER A 109 18.64 17.35 -1.43
CA SER A 109 18.25 18.77 -1.58
C SER A 109 18.32 19.59 -0.30
N ASP A 110 18.36 18.96 0.88
CA ASP A 110 18.49 19.67 2.17
C ASP A 110 19.95 20.13 2.45
N ILE A 111 20.90 19.78 1.58
CA ILE A 111 22.21 20.45 1.51
C ILE A 111 22.03 21.76 0.73
N LEU A 112 21.30 22.69 1.34
CA LEU A 112 21.07 24.02 0.82
C LEU A 112 22.42 24.76 0.72
N ILE A 113 22.91 24.97 -0.50
CA ILE A 113 23.99 25.93 -0.77
C ILE A 113 23.44 27.31 -0.39
N PRO A 114 24.00 28.00 0.64
CA PRO A 114 23.50 29.31 1.01
C PRO A 114 23.78 30.30 -0.13
N PRO A 115 22.88 31.27 -0.39
CA PRO A 115 23.10 32.29 -1.41
C PRO A 115 24.39 33.08 -1.10
N PRO A 116 25.12 33.56 -2.12
CA PRO A 116 26.36 34.29 -1.91
C PRO A 116 26.05 35.67 -1.31
N GLY A 117 26.08 35.75 0.02
CA GLY A 117 25.93 36.96 0.81
C GLY A 117 27.13 37.18 1.73
N PRO A 118 27.43 38.42 2.15
CA PRO A 118 28.74 38.80 2.71
C PRO A 118 29.02 38.32 4.15
N LEU A 119 28.24 37.39 4.69
CA LEU A 119 28.37 36.88 6.05
C LEU A 119 28.55 35.36 6.01
N ALA A 120 29.65 34.92 5.40
CA ALA A 120 30.08 33.53 5.46
C ALA A 120 30.71 33.26 6.84
N ILE A 121 29.99 32.51 7.67
CA ILE A 121 30.52 31.89 8.89
C ILE A 121 31.57 30.87 8.45
N PRO A 122 32.77 30.79 9.10
CA PRO A 122 33.82 29.90 8.64
C PRO A 122 33.34 28.45 8.63
N ALA A 123 33.68 27.73 7.55
CA ALA A 123 33.36 26.35 7.27
C ALA A 123 34.04 25.35 8.22
N ALA A 124 33.86 25.53 9.53
CA ALA A 124 34.39 24.63 10.57
C ALA A 124 33.52 23.39 10.76
N GLY A 125 32.28 23.37 10.23
CA GLY A 125 31.36 22.24 10.37
C GLY A 125 31.32 21.27 9.18
N SER A 126 31.89 21.64 8.01
CA SER A 126 31.74 20.83 6.80
C SER A 126 32.60 19.56 6.80
N ASP A 127 33.81 19.62 7.38
CA ASP A 127 34.65 18.43 7.54
C ASP A 127 34.10 17.48 8.60
N GLU A 128 33.52 18.02 9.67
CA GLU A 128 32.92 17.21 10.73
C GLU A 128 31.64 16.51 10.26
N LEU A 129 30.81 17.20 9.45
CA LEU A 129 29.64 16.62 8.79
C LEU A 129 30.02 15.55 7.74
N ARG A 130 31.12 15.74 7.00
CA ARG A 130 31.65 14.72 6.08
C ARG A 130 32.11 13.48 6.83
N VAL A 131 32.83 13.64 7.93
CA VAL A 131 33.31 12.53 8.76
C VAL A 131 32.15 11.79 9.44
N LEU A 132 31.11 12.51 9.88
CA LEU A 132 29.89 11.92 10.41
C LEU A 132 29.10 11.16 9.34
N SER A 133 29.03 11.70 8.12
CA SER A 133 28.39 11.05 6.97
C SER A 133 29.12 9.77 6.54
N ASP A 134 30.45 9.80 6.47
CA ASP A 134 31.27 8.61 6.18
C ASP A 134 31.14 7.53 7.28
N LYS A 135 31.02 7.94 8.55
CA LYS A 135 30.75 7.01 9.67
C LYS A 135 29.36 6.39 9.57
N LEU A 136 28.34 7.17 9.21
CA LEU A 136 26.97 6.69 9.02
C LEU A 136 26.87 5.73 7.83
N SER A 137 27.49 6.10 6.70
CA SER A 137 27.53 5.27 5.49
C SER A 137 28.20 3.92 5.75
N ARG A 138 29.32 3.92 6.50
CA ARG A 138 29.96 2.67 6.95
C ARG A 138 29.09 1.86 7.90
N LEU A 139 28.37 2.49 8.83
CA LEU A 139 27.45 1.79 9.76
C LEU A 139 26.24 1.17 9.04
N VAL A 140 25.78 1.80 7.95
CA VAL A 140 24.67 1.29 7.12
C VAL A 140 25.14 0.16 6.22
N GLN A 141 26.38 0.22 5.72
CA GLN A 141 26.94 -0.85 4.90
C GLN A 141 27.24 -2.12 5.74
N ASP A 142 27.63 -1.96 7.00
CA ASP A 142 27.85 -3.05 7.97
C ASP A 142 26.53 -3.64 8.53
N GLN A 143 25.39 -3.01 8.22
CA GLN A 143 24.06 -3.36 8.75
C GLN A 143 23.32 -4.45 7.96
N SER A 144 23.94 -5.02 6.93
CA SER A 144 23.29 -6.06 6.11
C SER A 144 23.10 -7.41 6.84
N ALA A 145 23.55 -7.59 8.09
CA ALA A 145 23.39 -8.87 8.78
C ALA A 145 23.46 -8.90 10.33
N SER A 146 22.93 -7.94 11.12
CA SER A 146 23.03 -8.09 12.60
C SER A 146 21.82 -7.65 13.45
N PRO A 147 21.32 -8.50 14.38
CA PRO A 147 20.22 -8.20 15.33
C PRO A 147 20.55 -7.13 16.38
N ARG A 148 21.75 -6.55 16.37
CA ARG A 148 22.17 -5.46 17.27
C ARG A 148 21.51 -4.12 16.97
N THR A 149 21.08 -3.86 15.72
CA THR A 149 20.45 -2.58 15.38
C THR A 149 19.05 -2.41 15.95
N SER A 150 18.32 -3.51 16.15
CA SER A 150 17.01 -3.47 16.82
C SER A 150 17.16 -3.06 18.31
N ALA A 151 18.19 -3.57 18.99
CA ALA A 151 18.50 -3.16 20.37
C ALA A 151 18.99 -1.71 20.45
N ALA A 152 19.80 -1.25 19.48
CA ALA A 152 20.24 0.14 19.43
C ALA A 152 19.07 1.12 19.16
N MET A 153 18.15 0.78 18.27
CA MET A 153 16.93 1.55 18.02
C MET A 153 16.02 1.64 19.26
N ALA A 154 15.87 0.55 20.02
CA ALA A 154 15.13 0.58 21.29
C ALA A 154 15.80 1.51 22.31
N SER A 155 17.12 1.46 22.44
CA SER A 155 17.86 2.34 23.36
C SER A 155 17.80 3.82 22.94
N LEU A 156 17.77 4.10 21.63
CA LEU A 156 17.64 5.44 21.10
C LEU A 156 16.24 6.01 21.33
N ALA A 157 15.20 5.20 21.14
CA ALA A 157 13.83 5.61 21.43
C ALA A 157 13.65 5.98 22.92
N GLU A 158 14.24 5.18 23.82
CA GLU A 158 14.20 5.43 25.25
C GLU A 158 14.97 6.71 25.64
N SER A 159 16.10 6.99 24.99
CA SER A 159 16.88 8.21 25.25
C SER A 159 16.23 9.47 24.65
N ILE A 160 15.58 9.39 23.49
CA ILE A 160 14.75 10.49 22.95
C ILE A 160 13.58 10.77 23.89
N GLN A 161 12.92 9.74 24.40
CA GLN A 161 11.80 9.90 25.33
C GLN A 161 12.25 10.52 26.66
N GLY A 162 13.44 10.14 27.17
CA GLY A 162 14.07 10.79 28.31
C GLY A 162 14.38 12.27 28.07
N LEU A 163 14.91 12.61 26.90
CA LEU A 163 15.20 14.00 26.54
C LEU A 163 13.93 14.86 26.42
N VAL A 164 12.85 14.32 25.85
CA VAL A 164 11.55 15.01 25.78
C VAL A 164 10.97 15.25 27.17
N GLN A 165 11.08 14.25 28.06
CA GLN A 165 10.64 14.40 29.44
C GLN A 165 11.45 15.48 30.18
N HIS A 166 12.75 15.54 29.94
CA HIS A 166 13.64 16.55 30.50
C HIS A 166 13.31 17.95 29.98
N MET A 167 13.14 18.13 28.66
CA MET A 167 12.71 19.39 28.05
C MET A 167 11.37 19.87 28.61
N ARG A 168 10.41 18.96 28.82
CA ARG A 168 9.12 19.30 29.41
C ARG A 168 9.28 19.77 30.87
N SER A 169 10.21 19.18 31.62
CA SER A 169 10.53 19.61 32.99
C SER A 169 11.18 20.99 33.03
N GLU A 170 12.12 21.28 32.13
CA GLU A 170 12.76 22.59 32.04
C GLU A 170 11.77 23.68 31.61
N GLN A 171 10.90 23.38 30.65
CA GLN A 171 9.85 24.31 30.22
C GLN A 171 8.87 24.61 31.36
N GLN A 172 8.57 23.65 32.22
CA GLN A 172 7.74 23.88 33.40
C GLN A 172 8.48 24.77 34.41
N MET A 173 9.75 24.47 34.72
CA MET A 173 10.54 25.31 35.63
C MET A 173 10.70 26.74 35.14
N LEU A 174 10.91 26.96 33.85
CA LEU A 174 11.00 28.31 33.27
C LEU A 174 9.66 29.05 33.38
N ARG A 175 8.54 28.36 33.16
CA ARG A 175 7.21 28.95 33.36
C ARG A 175 7.00 29.34 34.81
N ASP A 176 7.29 28.45 35.74
CA ASP A 176 7.16 28.69 37.18
C ASP A 176 8.07 29.85 37.63
N PHE A 177 9.30 29.92 37.10
CA PHE A 177 10.24 31.01 37.38
C PHE A 177 9.74 32.36 36.83
N VAL A 178 9.24 32.40 35.59
CA VAL A 178 8.67 33.61 34.98
C VAL A 178 7.44 34.08 35.76
N GLU A 179 6.58 33.15 36.19
CA GLU A 179 5.39 33.47 36.99
C GLU A 179 5.76 34.03 38.36
N THR A 180 6.76 33.44 39.02
CA THR A 180 7.29 33.91 40.31
C THR A 180 7.94 35.30 40.17
N GLN A 181 8.79 35.50 39.17
CA GLN A 181 9.44 36.78 38.90
C GLN A 181 8.43 37.89 38.55
N ALA A 182 7.39 37.56 37.79
CA ALA A 182 6.31 38.50 37.50
C ALA A 182 5.53 38.88 38.77
N GLY A 183 5.38 37.95 39.72
CA GLY A 183 4.84 38.20 41.05
C GLY A 183 5.70 39.16 41.86
N GLU A 184 6.99 38.88 41.99
CA GLU A 184 7.94 39.73 42.74
C GLU A 184 8.07 41.14 42.14
N GLN A 185 8.08 41.28 40.81
CA GLN A 185 8.11 42.59 40.15
C GLN A 185 6.85 43.42 40.45
N ARG A 186 5.67 42.79 40.56
CA ARG A 186 4.44 43.49 40.96
C ARG A 186 4.51 43.93 42.42
N GLU A 187 5.05 43.10 43.29
CA GLU A 187 5.24 43.43 44.71
C GLU A 187 6.22 44.60 44.89
N LEU A 188 7.39 44.55 44.23
CA LEU A 188 8.37 45.63 44.22
C LEU A 188 7.78 46.94 43.70
N ARG A 189 7.02 46.89 42.59
CA ARG A 189 6.30 48.08 42.09
C ARG A 189 5.30 48.59 43.12
N GLY A 190 4.59 47.71 43.83
CA GLY A 190 3.68 48.07 44.90
C GLY A 190 4.37 48.73 46.09
N VAL A 191 5.53 48.23 46.51
CA VAL A 191 6.34 48.83 47.58
C VAL A 191 6.89 50.20 47.17
N LEU A 192 7.37 50.33 45.92
CA LEU A 192 7.80 51.62 45.36
C LEU A 192 6.66 52.64 45.27
N ASP A 193 5.45 52.22 44.89
CA ASP A 193 4.27 53.09 44.85
C ASP A 193 3.86 53.54 46.27
N ARG A 194 3.94 52.66 47.27
CA ARG A 194 3.70 53.01 48.68
C ARG A 194 4.74 53.98 49.23
N LEU A 195 6.02 53.77 48.92
CA LEU A 195 7.11 54.69 49.27
C LEU A 195 6.92 56.06 48.60
N SER A 196 6.60 56.07 47.30
CA SER A 196 6.30 57.29 46.55
C SER A 196 5.16 58.08 47.17
N LYS A 197 4.05 57.41 47.50
CA LYS A 197 2.89 58.02 48.17
C LYS A 197 3.24 58.59 49.54
N SER A 198 4.02 57.86 50.35
CA SER A 198 4.46 58.31 51.67
C SER A 198 5.38 59.54 51.60
N ILE A 199 6.30 59.59 50.62
CA ILE A 199 7.16 60.76 50.38
C ILE A 199 6.34 61.95 49.88
N GLY A 200 5.35 61.72 49.03
CA GLY A 200 4.43 62.74 48.53
C GLY A 200 3.56 63.37 49.64
N THR A 201 3.09 62.58 50.60
CA THR A 201 2.27 63.08 51.72
C THR A 201 3.09 63.84 52.77
N GLY A 202 4.37 63.51 52.97
CA GLY A 202 5.26 64.23 53.90
C GLY A 202 5.65 65.64 53.44
N ARG A 203 5.38 66.00 52.18
CA ARG A 203 5.76 67.28 51.57
C ARG A 203 4.64 68.32 51.58
N ASP A 204 3.41 67.92 51.90
CA ASP A 204 2.20 68.78 51.88
C ASP A 204 1.74 69.20 53.30
N GLY A 205 2.54 68.90 54.33
CA GLY A 205 2.23 69.10 55.75
C GLY A 205 3.16 70.04 56.50
N ARG A 206 3.84 70.98 55.83
CA ARG A 206 4.62 72.05 56.46
C ARG A 206 4.29 73.41 55.89
#